data_AF-A0A9P1DPU4-F1
#
_entry.id   AF-A0A9P1DPU4-F1
#
_cell.length_a   1.000
_cell.length_b   1.000
_cell.length_c   1.000
_cell.angle_alpha   90.00
_cell.angle_beta   90.00
_cell.angle_gamma   90.00
#
_symmetry.space_group_name_H-M   'P 1'
#
loop_
_entity.id
_entity.type
_entity.pdbx_description
1 polymer ?
#
loop_
_entity_poly.entity_id
_entity_poly.type
_entity_poly.pdbx_seq_one_letter_code
_entity_poly.pdbx_strand_id
1 'polypeptide(L)'
;PFPDASSYAHVLRAFCEDLLTESREAMLQVDVDAYQQLLRSSTHLGDAECAGRLWGYMKRFGVDPDTSTLLKVLEVSSSAPFLGLAQESYGALPEKSQTEETLLLALRPLAELGDWRGLERMLQRHLPEGQSAAVAMLQLQALSEAMPRKRQRSMDAAGRLLRAGGRLVPAGDEESLGSALLRRALGPGRREMAAMASVPLPRLAGPMRQRQAGLLCASRAKVALDLGDPQRAEGWIHRWLLLQEVLILEGSRALDGPGAGSTVEALEPTLPRTLCRRFRPTKRLCALGP
;
A
#
# COMPACT_ATOMS: atom_id res chain seq x y z
N PRO A 1 -10.81 -24.46 -38.70
CA PRO A 1 -10.11 -23.74 -37.62
C PRO A 1 -10.19 -24.53 -36.31
N PHE A 2 -9.07 -25.09 -35.88
CA PHE A 2 -9.00 -25.73 -34.56
C PHE A 2 -9.17 -24.65 -33.48
N PRO A 3 -9.96 -24.89 -32.43
CA PRO A 3 -10.03 -23.96 -31.30
C PRO A 3 -8.63 -23.82 -30.69
N ASP A 4 -8.30 -22.60 -30.25
CA ASP A 4 -7.02 -22.31 -29.60
C ASP A 4 -6.81 -23.25 -28.40
N ALA A 5 -5.56 -23.68 -28.18
CA ALA A 5 -5.21 -24.62 -27.12
C ALA A 5 -5.66 -24.16 -25.71
N SER A 6 -5.78 -22.85 -25.49
CA SER A 6 -6.34 -22.28 -24.25
C SER A 6 -7.82 -22.61 -24.05
N SER A 7 -8.62 -22.60 -25.12
CA SER A 7 -10.04 -22.93 -25.07
C SER A 7 -10.26 -24.39 -24.66
N TYR A 8 -9.41 -25.30 -25.15
CA TYR A 8 -9.48 -26.72 -24.78
C TYR A 8 -9.12 -26.96 -23.30
N ALA A 9 -8.12 -26.24 -22.78
CA ALA A 9 -7.72 -26.33 -21.37
C ALA A 9 -8.84 -25.91 -20.41
N HIS A 10 -9.59 -24.85 -20.73
CA HIS A 10 -10.74 -24.42 -19.92
C HIS A 10 -11.87 -25.45 -19.91
N VAL A 11 -12.17 -26.07 -21.06
CA VAL A 11 -13.23 -27.09 -21.17
C VAL A 11 -12.85 -28.34 -20.38
N LEU A 12 -11.61 -28.84 -20.54
CA LEU A 12 -11.13 -29.98 -19.76
C LEU A 12 -11.14 -29.71 -18.26
N ARG A 13 -10.79 -28.49 -17.85
CA ARG A 13 -10.82 -28.10 -16.43
C ARG A 13 -12.24 -28.11 -15.87
N ALA A 14 -13.19 -27.49 -16.56
CA ALA A 14 -14.59 -27.48 -16.14
C ALA A 14 -15.12 -28.92 -16.03
N PHE A 15 -14.81 -29.78 -17.02
CA PHE A 15 -15.16 -31.19 -16.97
C PHE A 15 -14.54 -31.92 -15.76
N CYS A 16 -13.27 -31.65 -15.43
CA CYS A 16 -12.65 -32.21 -14.24
C CYS A 16 -13.27 -31.68 -12.92
N GLU A 17 -13.65 -30.40 -12.86
CA GLU A 17 -14.36 -29.83 -11.71
C GLU A 17 -15.75 -30.46 -11.53
N ASP A 18 -16.47 -30.71 -12.64
CA ASP A 18 -17.76 -31.39 -12.64
C ASP A 18 -17.60 -32.84 -12.18
N LEU A 19 -16.63 -33.57 -12.71
CA LEU A 19 -16.31 -34.93 -12.26
C LEU A 19 -15.93 -35.00 -10.78
N LEU A 20 -15.17 -34.02 -10.27
CA LEU A 20 -14.88 -33.93 -8.84
C LEU A 20 -16.15 -33.68 -8.01
N THR A 21 -17.07 -32.89 -8.54
CA THR A 21 -18.34 -32.58 -7.89
C THR A 21 -19.26 -33.80 -7.87
N GLU A 22 -19.39 -34.51 -9.00
CA GLU A 22 -20.17 -35.74 -9.12
C GLU A 22 -19.58 -36.88 -8.28
N SER A 23 -18.26 -37.09 -8.34
CA SER A 23 -17.59 -38.11 -7.51
C SER A 23 -17.78 -37.84 -6.02
N ARG A 24 -17.81 -36.57 -5.61
CA ARG A 24 -18.14 -36.16 -4.24
C ARG A 24 -19.59 -36.45 -3.88
N GLU A 25 -20.54 -36.15 -4.76
CA GLU A 25 -21.96 -36.47 -4.54
C GLU A 25 -22.18 -37.99 -4.43
N ALA A 26 -21.37 -38.77 -5.14
CA ALA A 26 -21.32 -40.23 -5.04
C ALA A 26 -20.50 -40.77 -3.86
N MET A 27 -19.96 -39.90 -2.98
CA MET A 27 -19.10 -40.25 -1.84
C MET A 27 -17.87 -41.11 -2.22
N LEU A 28 -17.34 -40.93 -3.42
CA LEU A 28 -16.12 -41.60 -3.86
C LEU A 28 -14.90 -40.94 -3.23
N GLN A 29 -13.91 -41.75 -2.84
CA GLN A 29 -12.61 -41.25 -2.44
C GLN A 29 -11.88 -40.72 -3.68
N VAL A 30 -11.72 -39.41 -3.73
CA VAL A 30 -10.90 -38.74 -4.74
C VAL A 30 -9.46 -38.70 -4.24
N ASP A 31 -8.52 -39.05 -5.12
CA ASP A 31 -7.10 -38.99 -4.83
C ASP A 31 -6.62 -37.55 -4.52
N VAL A 32 -5.72 -37.43 -3.56
CA VAL A 32 -5.07 -36.18 -3.17
C VAL A 32 -4.33 -35.57 -4.36
N ASP A 33 -3.69 -36.40 -5.16
CA ASP A 33 -2.91 -35.97 -6.32
C ASP A 33 -3.80 -35.29 -7.38
N ALA A 34 -5.06 -35.72 -7.52
CA ALA A 34 -6.01 -35.10 -8.44
C ALA A 34 -6.34 -33.66 -8.02
N TYR A 35 -6.59 -33.42 -6.72
CA TYR A 35 -6.81 -32.07 -6.21
C TYR A 35 -5.58 -31.17 -6.37
N GLN A 36 -4.38 -31.70 -6.09
CA GLN A 36 -3.14 -30.93 -6.25
C GLN A 36 -2.89 -30.54 -7.71
N GLN A 37 -3.10 -31.46 -8.66
CA GLN A 37 -2.93 -31.19 -10.08
C GLN A 37 -3.92 -30.12 -10.57
N LEU A 38 -5.19 -30.21 -10.17
CA LEU A 38 -6.20 -29.22 -10.54
C LEU A 38 -5.93 -27.86 -9.90
N LEU A 39 -5.47 -27.84 -8.65
CA LEU A 39 -5.09 -26.61 -7.97
C LEU A 39 -3.88 -25.94 -8.65
N ARG A 40 -2.84 -26.71 -8.99
CA ARG A 40 -1.70 -26.21 -9.78
C ARG A 40 -2.12 -25.69 -11.15
N SER A 41 -3.00 -26.40 -11.85
CA SER A 41 -3.53 -25.96 -13.14
C SER A 41 -4.32 -24.65 -13.01
N SER A 42 -5.22 -24.54 -12.03
CA SER A 42 -6.01 -23.33 -11.78
C SER A 42 -5.14 -22.11 -11.45
N THR A 43 -4.08 -22.31 -10.66
CA THR A 43 -3.14 -21.24 -10.33
C THR A 43 -2.28 -20.83 -11.52
N HIS A 44 -1.85 -21.77 -12.36
CA HIS A 44 -1.15 -21.44 -13.61
C HIS A 44 -2.01 -20.60 -14.57
N LEU A 45 -3.33 -20.78 -14.54
CA LEU A 45 -4.28 -20.00 -15.33
C LEU A 45 -4.67 -18.67 -14.66
N GLY A 46 -4.23 -18.42 -13.42
CA GLY A 46 -4.59 -17.22 -12.66
C GLY A 46 -6.04 -17.23 -12.14
N ASP A 47 -6.69 -18.39 -12.05
CA ASP A 47 -8.08 -18.50 -11.59
C ASP A 47 -8.14 -18.66 -10.06
N ALA A 48 -8.11 -17.53 -9.36
CA ALA A 48 -8.16 -17.47 -7.89
C ALA A 48 -9.44 -18.06 -7.30
N GLU A 49 -10.57 -17.91 -7.98
CA GLU A 49 -11.86 -18.39 -7.49
C GLU A 49 -11.89 -19.92 -7.50
N CYS A 50 -11.50 -20.52 -8.62
CA CYS A 50 -11.35 -21.97 -8.73
C CYS A 50 -10.35 -22.50 -7.71
N ALA A 51 -9.18 -21.85 -7.58
CA ALA A 51 -8.15 -22.24 -6.61
C ALA A 51 -8.70 -22.22 -5.18
N GLY A 52 -9.47 -21.20 -4.82
CA GLY A 52 -10.13 -21.09 -3.51
C GLY A 52 -11.17 -22.17 -3.26
N ARG A 53 -12.00 -22.52 -4.25
CA ARG A 53 -12.98 -23.63 -4.13
C ARG A 53 -12.27 -24.97 -3.92
N LEU A 54 -11.29 -25.28 -4.76
CA LEU A 54 -10.51 -26.52 -4.68
C LEU A 54 -9.79 -26.65 -3.34
N TRP A 55 -9.18 -25.56 -2.87
CA TRP A 55 -8.50 -25.57 -1.58
C TRP A 55 -9.48 -25.70 -0.41
N GLY A 56 -10.64 -25.06 -0.48
CA GLY A 56 -11.73 -25.26 0.48
C GLY A 56 -12.18 -26.72 0.57
N TYR A 57 -12.19 -27.44 -0.56
CA TYR A 57 -12.47 -28.88 -0.57
C TYR A 57 -11.34 -29.68 0.11
N MET A 58 -10.08 -29.43 -0.25
CA MET A 58 -8.93 -30.10 0.36
C MET A 58 -8.96 -29.97 1.90
N LYS A 59 -9.22 -28.76 2.44
CA LYS A 59 -9.36 -28.54 3.89
C LYS A 59 -10.48 -29.36 4.52
N ARG A 60 -11.65 -29.45 3.89
CA ARG A 60 -12.80 -30.21 4.41
C ARG A 60 -12.50 -31.71 4.52
N PHE A 61 -11.64 -32.23 3.65
CA PHE A 61 -11.22 -33.63 3.64
C PHE A 61 -9.92 -33.87 4.42
N GLY A 62 -9.38 -32.85 5.10
CA GLY A 62 -8.14 -32.99 5.86
C GLY A 62 -6.92 -33.27 4.98
N VAL A 63 -6.95 -32.82 3.72
CA VAL A 63 -5.85 -32.94 2.78
C VAL A 63 -5.08 -31.63 2.75
N ASP A 64 -3.82 -31.67 3.14
CA ASP A 64 -2.97 -30.48 3.13
C ASP A 64 -2.27 -30.33 1.76
N PRO A 65 -2.39 -29.17 1.09
CA PRO A 65 -1.59 -28.89 -0.08
C PRO A 65 -0.10 -28.73 0.29
N ASP A 66 0.77 -29.05 -0.66
CA ASP A 66 2.19 -28.79 -0.52
C ASP A 66 2.51 -27.29 -0.52
N THR A 67 3.62 -26.92 0.10
CA THR A 67 4.08 -25.52 0.20
C THR A 67 4.17 -24.83 -1.17
N SER A 68 4.59 -25.56 -2.22
CA SER A 68 4.71 -24.99 -3.57
C SER A 68 3.35 -24.59 -4.15
N THR A 69 2.31 -25.37 -3.88
CA THR A 69 0.96 -25.06 -4.34
C THR A 69 0.35 -23.94 -3.51
N LEU A 70 0.58 -23.90 -2.20
CA LEU A 70 0.14 -22.78 -1.35
C LEU A 70 0.72 -21.44 -1.79
N LEU A 71 2.01 -21.39 -2.15
CA LEU A 71 2.63 -20.17 -2.68
C LEU A 71 1.97 -19.70 -3.97
N LYS A 72 1.67 -20.60 -4.90
CA LYS A 72 0.95 -20.27 -6.13
C LYS A 72 -0.47 -19.79 -5.87
N VAL A 73 -1.18 -20.40 -4.93
CA VAL A 73 -2.53 -19.92 -4.51
C VAL A 73 -2.43 -18.52 -3.93
N LEU A 74 -1.40 -18.25 -3.10
CA LEU A 74 -1.15 -16.94 -2.54
C LEU A 74 -0.84 -15.89 -3.61
N GLU A 75 0.00 -16.21 -4.60
CA GLU A 75 0.29 -15.32 -5.74
C GLU A 75 -0.97 -14.94 -6.50
N VAL A 76 -1.81 -15.93 -6.83
CA VAL A 76 -3.03 -15.73 -7.62
C VAL A 76 -4.13 -15.04 -6.82
N SER A 77 -4.16 -15.22 -5.49
CA SER A 77 -5.09 -14.54 -4.58
C SER A 77 -4.57 -13.19 -4.05
N SER A 78 -3.39 -12.74 -4.49
CA SER A 78 -2.77 -11.49 -4.02
C SER A 78 -3.50 -10.22 -4.46
N SER A 79 -4.54 -10.32 -5.28
CA SER A 79 -5.43 -9.21 -5.63
C SER A 79 -6.83 -9.34 -5.02
N ALA A 80 -7.50 -8.21 -4.79
CA ALA A 80 -8.90 -8.17 -4.42
C ALA A 80 -9.77 -8.85 -5.51
N PRO A 81 -10.87 -9.53 -5.14
CA PRO A 81 -11.50 -9.58 -3.82
C PRO A 81 -11.03 -10.74 -2.90
N PHE A 82 -9.99 -11.49 -3.27
CA PHE A 82 -9.63 -12.77 -2.64
C PHE A 82 -8.85 -12.66 -1.31
N LEU A 83 -9.18 -11.67 -0.49
CA LEU A 83 -8.50 -11.41 0.79
C LEU A 83 -8.47 -12.62 1.72
N GLY A 84 -9.62 -13.26 1.93
CA GLY A 84 -9.72 -14.41 2.83
C GLY A 84 -8.83 -15.56 2.36
N LEU A 85 -8.84 -15.82 1.05
CA LEU A 85 -8.02 -16.84 0.42
C LEU A 85 -6.52 -16.57 0.61
N ALA A 86 -6.07 -15.33 0.40
CA ALA A 86 -4.68 -14.94 0.57
C ALA A 86 -4.21 -15.06 2.03
N GLN A 87 -5.01 -14.55 2.97
CA GLN A 87 -4.69 -14.61 4.41
C GLN A 87 -4.64 -16.04 4.93
N GLU A 88 -5.62 -16.85 4.55
CA GLU A 88 -5.62 -18.25 4.89
C GLU A 88 -4.38 -18.91 4.28
N SER A 89 -4.07 -18.65 3.00
CA SER A 89 -2.99 -19.34 2.27
C SER A 89 -1.64 -19.06 2.93
N TYR A 90 -1.42 -17.79 3.28
CA TYR A 90 -0.26 -17.37 4.04
C TYR A 90 -0.20 -18.01 5.44
N GLY A 91 -1.33 -18.08 6.15
CA GLY A 91 -1.40 -18.73 7.47
C GLY A 91 -1.16 -20.24 7.44
N ALA A 92 -1.42 -20.88 6.30
CA ALA A 92 -1.15 -22.31 6.07
C ALA A 92 0.31 -22.60 5.65
N LEU A 93 1.08 -21.58 5.27
CA LEU A 93 2.50 -21.77 4.95
C LEU A 93 3.28 -22.15 6.21
N PRO A 94 4.24 -23.09 6.11
CA PRO A 94 5.16 -23.36 7.21
C PRO A 94 5.98 -22.11 7.52
N GLU A 95 6.32 -21.89 8.80
CA GLU A 95 7.01 -20.67 9.27
C GLU A 95 8.29 -20.36 8.47
N LYS A 96 9.04 -21.41 8.05
CA LYS A 96 10.25 -21.27 7.24
C LYS A 96 10.01 -20.66 5.86
N SER A 97 8.79 -20.73 5.35
CA SER A 97 8.38 -20.21 4.05
C SER A 97 7.64 -18.87 4.16
N GLN A 98 7.36 -18.39 5.37
CA GLN A 98 6.77 -17.07 5.62
C GLN A 98 7.87 -15.99 5.53
N THR A 99 8.22 -15.62 4.30
CA THR A 99 9.15 -14.53 4.01
C THR A 99 8.43 -13.18 3.91
N GLU A 100 9.18 -12.08 3.92
CA GLU A 100 8.66 -10.73 3.67
C GLU A 100 7.89 -10.63 2.34
N GLU A 101 8.35 -11.31 1.29
CA GLU A 101 7.69 -11.37 -0.02
C GLU A 101 6.32 -12.06 0.06
N THR A 102 6.23 -13.20 0.74
CA THR A 102 4.95 -13.89 0.92
C THR A 102 3.97 -13.07 1.78
N LEU A 103 4.49 -12.36 2.78
CA LEU A 103 3.69 -11.44 3.58
C LEU A 103 3.14 -10.29 2.73
N LEU A 104 3.92 -9.74 1.79
CA LEU A 104 3.44 -8.71 0.85
C LEU A 104 2.29 -9.20 -0.01
N LEU A 105 2.39 -10.41 -0.56
CA LEU A 105 1.31 -11.01 -1.34
C LEU A 105 0.03 -11.14 -0.51
N ALA A 106 0.14 -11.52 0.76
CA ALA A 106 -1.00 -11.61 1.67
C ALA A 106 -1.59 -10.23 2.05
N LEU A 107 -0.75 -9.20 2.16
CA LEU A 107 -1.15 -7.83 2.52
C LEU A 107 -1.82 -7.07 1.37
N ARG A 108 -1.48 -7.39 0.13
CA ARG A 108 -1.90 -6.63 -1.05
C ARG A 108 -3.43 -6.50 -1.19
N PRO A 109 -4.25 -7.56 -1.01
CA PRO A 109 -5.71 -7.42 -1.05
C PRO A 109 -6.27 -6.47 0.01
N LEU A 110 -5.65 -6.41 1.22
CA LEU A 110 -6.04 -5.44 2.25
C LEU A 110 -5.79 -4.00 1.79
N ALA A 111 -4.65 -3.76 1.14
CA ALA A 111 -4.31 -2.44 0.62
C ALA A 111 -5.26 -2.03 -0.52
N GLU A 112 -5.61 -2.95 -1.42
CA GLU A 112 -6.56 -2.75 -2.53
C GLU A 112 -7.98 -2.46 -2.02
N LEU A 113 -8.46 -3.22 -1.02
CA LEU A 113 -9.75 -2.99 -0.38
C LEU A 113 -9.74 -1.75 0.55
N GLY A 114 -8.55 -1.29 0.93
CA GLY A 114 -8.37 -0.19 1.89
C GLY A 114 -8.66 -0.56 3.34
N ASP A 115 -8.61 -1.85 3.70
CA ASP A 115 -8.66 -2.31 5.10
C ASP A 115 -7.30 -2.12 5.79
N TRP A 116 -7.00 -0.85 6.10
CA TRP A 116 -5.75 -0.47 6.75
C TRP A 116 -5.60 -1.05 8.15
N ARG A 117 -6.71 -1.26 8.86
CA ARG A 117 -6.69 -1.84 10.22
C ARG A 117 -6.33 -3.32 10.16
N GLY A 118 -6.85 -4.05 9.17
CA GLY A 118 -6.40 -5.41 8.89
C GLY A 118 -4.92 -5.46 8.53
N LEU A 119 -4.47 -4.55 7.66
CA LEU A 119 -3.08 -4.47 7.21
C LEU A 119 -2.11 -4.18 8.37
N GLU A 120 -2.43 -3.19 9.22
CA GLU A 120 -1.61 -2.86 10.40
C GLU A 120 -1.57 -4.01 11.42
N ARG A 121 -2.70 -4.67 11.68
CA ARG A 121 -2.75 -5.85 12.56
C ARG A 121 -1.89 -7.01 12.04
N MET A 122 -1.95 -7.27 10.74
CA MET A 122 -1.18 -8.36 10.13
C MET A 122 0.33 -8.04 10.15
N LEU A 123 0.71 -6.80 9.84
CA LEU A 123 2.11 -6.36 9.99
C LEU A 123 2.59 -6.45 11.43
N GLN A 124 1.82 -5.96 12.41
CA GLN A 124 2.20 -6.05 13.83
C GLN A 124 2.36 -7.49 14.32
N ARG A 125 1.56 -8.43 13.79
CA ARG A 125 1.63 -9.84 14.15
C ARG A 125 2.90 -10.51 13.64
N HIS A 126 3.32 -10.19 12.41
CA HIS A 126 4.45 -10.85 11.76
C HIS A 126 5.77 -10.08 11.88
N LEU A 127 5.72 -8.78 12.19
CA LEU A 127 6.86 -7.89 12.41
C LEU A 127 6.68 -7.13 13.74
N PRO A 128 6.77 -7.81 14.90
CA PRO A 128 6.53 -7.21 16.22
C PRO A 128 7.64 -6.24 16.66
N GLU A 129 8.82 -6.30 16.05
CA GLU A 129 9.96 -5.45 16.40
C GLU A 129 9.85 -4.05 15.78
N GLY A 130 8.99 -3.25 16.41
CA GLY A 130 8.95 -1.80 16.27
C GLY A 130 8.39 -1.29 14.94
N GLN A 131 8.22 0.03 14.87
CA GLN A 131 7.88 0.76 13.66
C GLN A 131 9.06 0.70 12.68
N SER A 132 9.46 -0.49 12.24
CA SER A 132 10.61 -0.68 11.36
C SER A 132 10.35 0.03 10.04
N ALA A 133 11.40 0.66 9.51
CA ALA A 133 11.39 1.22 8.16
C ALA A 133 10.90 0.20 7.13
N ALA A 134 11.14 -1.11 7.36
CA ALA A 134 10.61 -2.20 6.55
C ALA A 134 9.07 -2.20 6.52
N VAL A 135 8.41 -2.19 7.68
CA VAL A 135 6.93 -2.15 7.78
C VAL A 135 6.34 -0.96 7.01
N ALA A 136 6.95 0.22 7.15
CA ALA A 136 6.52 1.42 6.43
C ALA A 136 6.81 1.33 4.92
N MET A 137 7.90 0.68 4.52
CA MET A 137 8.25 0.40 3.13
C MET A 137 7.25 -0.56 2.49
N LEU A 138 6.90 -1.65 3.17
CA LEU A 138 5.91 -2.63 2.72
C LEU A 138 4.53 -2.00 2.55
N GLN A 139 4.16 -1.09 3.47
CA GLN A 139 2.94 -0.28 3.33
C GLN A 139 2.99 0.62 2.09
N LEU A 140 4.10 1.32 1.86
CA LEU A 140 4.30 2.16 0.69
C LEU A 140 4.27 1.35 -0.60
N GLN A 141 4.87 0.16 -0.60
CA GLN A 141 4.88 -0.75 -1.74
C GLN A 141 3.47 -1.20 -2.07
N ALA A 142 2.75 -1.74 -1.09
CA ALA A 142 1.36 -2.17 -1.24
C ALA A 142 0.47 -1.01 -1.74
N LEU A 143 0.63 0.21 -1.19
CA LEU A 143 -0.08 1.40 -1.64
C LEU A 143 0.23 1.79 -3.10
N SER A 144 1.50 1.68 -3.50
CA SER A 144 1.97 2.04 -4.84
C SER A 144 1.48 1.08 -5.92
N GLU A 145 1.24 -0.18 -5.55
CA GLU A 145 0.77 -1.24 -6.43
C GLU A 145 -0.76 -1.28 -6.49
N ALA A 146 -1.42 -1.17 -5.33
CA ALA A 146 -2.87 -1.33 -5.18
C ALA A 146 -3.69 -0.13 -5.67
N MET A 147 -3.29 1.10 -5.31
CA MET A 147 -4.10 2.30 -5.54
C MET A 147 -3.25 3.56 -5.75
N PRO A 148 -2.77 3.84 -6.97
CA PRO A 148 -2.25 5.16 -7.28
C PRO A 148 -3.36 6.19 -7.04
N ARG A 149 -3.07 7.27 -6.30
CA ARG A 149 -3.94 8.43 -5.95
C ARG A 149 -4.49 8.49 -4.52
N LYS A 150 -4.29 7.51 -3.64
CA LYS A 150 -4.55 7.68 -2.18
C LYS A 150 -3.43 8.49 -1.50
N ARG A 151 -3.21 9.72 -1.99
CA ARG A 151 -2.08 10.59 -1.64
C ARG A 151 -1.88 10.76 -0.13
N GLN A 152 -2.96 10.93 0.61
CA GLN A 152 -2.92 11.06 2.08
C GLN A 152 -2.28 9.84 2.74
N ARG A 153 -2.72 8.63 2.38
CA ARG A 153 -2.18 7.39 2.95
C ARG A 153 -0.73 7.14 2.55
N SER A 154 -0.36 7.47 1.31
CA SER A 154 1.03 7.43 0.87
C SER A 154 1.92 8.39 1.65
N MET A 155 1.43 9.60 1.94
CA MET A 155 2.14 10.57 2.79
C MET A 155 2.26 10.09 4.23
N ASP A 156 1.23 9.47 4.79
CA ASP A 156 1.26 8.90 6.14
C ASP A 156 2.27 7.75 6.24
N ALA A 157 2.28 6.83 5.26
CA ALA A 157 3.22 5.72 5.20
C ALA A 157 4.67 6.21 5.02
N ALA A 158 4.90 7.20 4.15
CA ALA A 158 6.21 7.84 4.01
C ALA A 158 6.64 8.58 5.29
N GLY A 159 5.71 9.23 5.98
CA GLY A 159 5.98 9.86 7.27
C GLY A 159 6.42 8.85 8.33
N ARG A 160 5.79 7.66 8.37
CA ARG A 160 6.21 6.55 9.24
C ARG A 160 7.60 6.04 8.86
N LEU A 161 7.89 5.89 7.57
CA LEU A 161 9.22 5.50 7.09
C LEU A 161 10.31 6.47 7.58
N LEU A 162 10.07 7.79 7.49
CA LEU A 162 11.02 8.80 7.96
C LEU A 162 11.19 8.81 9.47
N ARG A 163 10.09 8.66 10.24
CA ARG A 163 10.14 8.55 11.70
C ARG A 163 10.91 7.31 12.17
N ALA A 164 10.85 6.23 11.39
CA ALA A 164 11.62 5.01 11.62
C ALA A 164 13.11 5.12 11.27
N GLY A 165 13.59 6.30 10.85
CA GLY A 165 14.97 6.52 10.43
C GLY A 165 15.26 6.17 8.97
N GLY A 166 14.24 5.80 8.19
CA GLY A 166 14.35 5.65 6.74
C GLY A 166 14.66 6.99 6.07
N ARG A 167 15.18 6.95 4.83
CA ARG A 167 15.55 8.14 4.05
C ARG A 167 15.06 8.05 2.61
N LEU A 168 14.69 9.18 2.04
CA LEU A 168 14.44 9.35 0.61
C LEU A 168 15.75 9.81 -0.06
N VAL A 169 16.27 9.02 -1.01
CA VAL A 169 17.53 9.27 -1.73
C VAL A 169 17.20 9.80 -3.13
N PRO A 170 18.03 10.68 -3.73
CA PRO A 170 17.68 11.37 -4.96
C PRO A 170 17.59 10.44 -6.15
N ALA A 171 16.87 10.88 -7.18
CA ALA A 171 16.80 10.17 -8.45
C ALA A 171 18.15 10.27 -9.19
N GLY A 172 18.76 9.11 -9.45
CA GLY A 172 20.07 8.91 -10.07
C GLY A 172 20.35 7.42 -10.23
N ASP A 173 21.61 7.00 -10.29
CA ASP A 173 21.98 5.57 -10.41
C ASP A 173 21.56 4.73 -9.19
N GLU A 174 21.33 5.35 -8.04
CA GLU A 174 20.87 4.71 -6.79
C GLU A 174 19.65 5.41 -6.19
N GLU A 175 18.56 5.52 -6.95
CA GLU A 175 17.29 5.95 -6.37
C GLU A 175 16.85 5.00 -5.23
N SER A 176 16.56 5.53 -4.03
CA SER A 176 16.05 4.66 -2.97
C SER A 176 14.67 4.14 -3.31
N LEU A 177 14.42 2.88 -2.96
CA LEU A 177 13.14 2.21 -3.13
C LEU A 177 11.98 3.07 -2.56
N GLY A 178 12.17 3.71 -1.40
CA GLY A 178 11.18 4.59 -0.79
C GLY A 178 10.81 5.80 -1.67
N SER A 179 11.78 6.43 -2.33
CA SER A 179 11.55 7.54 -3.26
C SER A 179 10.74 7.10 -4.47
N ALA A 180 11.11 5.95 -5.07
CA ALA A 180 10.44 5.39 -6.22
C ALA A 180 8.99 4.97 -5.89
N LEU A 181 8.78 4.27 -4.78
CA LEU A 181 7.47 3.81 -4.32
C LEU A 181 6.55 5.00 -3.98
N LEU A 182 7.06 6.01 -3.28
CA LEU A 182 6.28 7.21 -2.98
C LEU A 182 5.93 7.98 -4.25
N ARG A 183 6.87 8.13 -5.19
CA ARG A 183 6.61 8.77 -6.49
C ARG A 183 5.50 8.04 -7.24
N ARG A 184 5.54 6.70 -7.27
CA ARG A 184 4.52 5.85 -7.90
C ARG A 184 3.17 5.97 -7.21
N ALA A 185 3.12 5.90 -5.87
CA ALA A 185 1.89 5.96 -5.08
C ALA A 185 1.15 7.31 -5.19
N LEU A 186 1.91 8.42 -5.27
CA LEU A 186 1.34 9.76 -5.50
C LEU A 186 0.73 9.91 -6.90
N GLY A 187 1.06 9.00 -7.84
CA GLY A 187 0.55 8.92 -9.20
C GLY A 187 1.17 9.98 -10.13
N PRO A 188 0.86 9.95 -11.44
CA PRO A 188 1.27 11.02 -12.35
C PRO A 188 0.72 12.35 -11.82
N GLY A 189 1.62 13.27 -11.53
CA GLY A 189 1.24 14.61 -11.11
C GLY A 189 0.40 15.22 -12.21
N ARG A 190 -0.83 15.66 -11.91
CA ARG A 190 -1.55 16.52 -12.84
C ARG A 190 -0.66 17.75 -13.04
N ARG A 191 -0.07 17.90 -14.23
CA ARG A 191 0.69 19.09 -14.66
C ARG A 191 -0.11 20.39 -14.44
N GLU A 192 -1.43 20.27 -14.31
CA GLU A 192 -2.39 21.33 -13.99
C GLU A 192 -2.09 22.12 -12.70
N MET A 193 -1.30 21.61 -11.73
CA MET A 193 -1.06 22.36 -10.48
C MET A 193 0.11 23.34 -10.52
N ALA A 194 0.90 23.41 -11.60
CA ALA A 194 1.83 24.54 -11.77
C ALA A 194 1.07 25.89 -11.80
N ALA A 195 -0.19 25.88 -12.29
CA ALA A 195 -1.09 27.03 -12.23
C ALA A 195 -1.67 27.30 -10.83
N MET A 196 -1.70 26.31 -9.92
CA MET A 196 -2.14 26.51 -8.52
C MET A 196 -1.00 26.99 -7.59
N ALA A 197 0.26 26.92 -8.03
CA ALA A 197 1.39 27.43 -7.25
C ALA A 197 1.35 28.95 -7.05
N SER A 198 0.62 29.67 -7.91
CA SER A 198 0.39 31.12 -7.87
C SER A 198 -0.95 31.52 -7.26
N VAL A 199 -1.83 30.58 -6.90
CA VAL A 199 -3.11 30.91 -6.28
C VAL A 199 -2.89 31.12 -4.78
N PRO A 200 -3.01 32.36 -4.25
CA PRO A 200 -3.03 32.57 -2.82
C PRO A 200 -4.19 31.75 -2.24
N LEU A 201 -3.89 30.89 -1.26
CA LEU A 201 -4.89 30.12 -0.53
C LEU A 201 -6.01 31.09 -0.10
N PRO A 202 -7.24 30.96 -0.63
CA PRO A 202 -8.34 31.77 -0.13
C PRO A 202 -8.47 31.54 1.38
N ARG A 203 -8.86 32.58 2.12
CA ARG A 203 -9.09 32.55 3.58
C ARG A 203 -10.30 31.66 3.92
N LEU A 204 -10.26 30.39 3.52
CA LEU A 204 -11.22 29.38 3.89
C LEU A 204 -10.97 29.03 5.35
N ALA A 205 -11.95 29.27 6.21
CA ALA A 205 -11.93 28.81 7.59
C ALA A 205 -12.34 27.32 7.63
N GLY A 206 -11.82 26.58 8.62
CA GLY A 206 -12.30 25.25 8.96
C GLY A 206 -11.74 24.07 8.14
N PRO A 207 -12.41 22.90 8.18
CA PRO A 207 -11.86 21.60 7.76
C PRO A 207 -11.53 21.49 6.26
N MET A 208 -12.11 22.35 5.42
CA MET A 208 -11.74 22.43 4.00
C MET A 208 -10.29 22.93 3.80
N ARG A 209 -9.83 23.90 4.61
CA ARG A 209 -8.46 24.44 4.51
C ARG A 209 -7.42 23.35 4.79
N GLN A 210 -7.74 22.45 5.71
CA GLN A 210 -6.85 21.38 6.16
C GLN A 210 -6.71 20.30 5.09
N ARG A 211 -7.82 19.88 4.47
CA ARG A 211 -7.79 18.97 3.30
C ARG A 211 -6.97 19.56 2.14
N GLN A 212 -7.15 20.86 1.86
CA GLN A 212 -6.39 21.55 0.82
C GLN A 212 -4.90 21.66 1.16
N ALA A 213 -4.55 21.99 2.40
CA ALA A 213 -3.16 22.06 2.87
C ALA A 213 -2.46 20.70 2.75
N GLY A 214 -3.17 19.62 3.09
CA GLY A 214 -2.69 18.28 2.88
C GLY A 214 -2.41 17.97 1.40
N LEU A 215 -3.39 18.23 0.52
CA LEU A 215 -3.23 18.01 -0.92
C LEU A 215 -2.06 18.83 -1.50
N LEU A 216 -1.84 20.04 -1.00
CA LEU A 216 -0.69 20.87 -1.36
C LEU A 216 0.63 20.22 -0.92
N CYS A 217 0.75 19.75 0.33
CA CYS A 217 1.94 19.05 0.79
C CYS A 217 2.24 17.82 -0.07
N ALA A 218 1.25 16.97 -0.35
CA ALA A 218 1.43 15.78 -1.19
C ALA A 218 1.85 16.15 -2.62
N SER A 219 1.24 17.19 -3.20
CA SER A 219 1.58 17.65 -4.55
C SER A 219 2.99 18.25 -4.61
N ARG A 220 3.40 18.98 -3.57
CA ARG A 220 4.75 19.57 -3.48
C ARG A 220 5.82 18.50 -3.22
N ALA A 221 5.53 17.49 -2.40
CA ALA A 221 6.38 16.33 -2.21
C ALA A 221 6.60 15.60 -3.54
N LYS A 222 5.53 15.39 -4.32
CA LYS A 222 5.64 14.78 -5.66
C LYS A 222 6.53 15.60 -6.60
N VAL A 223 6.28 16.91 -6.71
CA VAL A 223 7.09 17.79 -7.56
C VAL A 223 8.56 17.75 -7.15
N ALA A 224 8.86 17.72 -5.85
CA ALA A 224 10.23 17.60 -5.36
C ALA A 224 10.86 16.25 -5.78
N LEU A 225 10.14 15.13 -5.63
CA LEU A 225 10.61 13.82 -6.11
C LEU A 225 10.81 13.76 -7.63
N ASP A 226 9.98 14.44 -8.42
CA ASP A 226 10.09 14.53 -9.88
C ASP A 226 11.28 15.37 -10.33
N LEU A 227 11.67 16.35 -9.51
CA LEU A 227 12.88 17.16 -9.72
C LEU A 227 14.15 16.49 -9.15
N GLY A 228 14.06 15.27 -8.63
CA GLY A 228 15.20 14.57 -8.01
C GLY A 228 15.63 15.19 -6.68
N ASP A 229 14.77 15.94 -5.98
CA ASP A 229 15.05 16.62 -4.72
C ASP A 229 14.28 15.94 -3.55
N PRO A 230 14.78 14.81 -3.03
CA PRO A 230 14.09 14.06 -1.99
C PRO A 230 14.14 14.76 -0.63
N GLN A 231 15.18 15.54 -0.32
CA GLN A 231 15.27 16.29 0.94
C GLN A 231 14.14 17.32 1.02
N ARG A 232 13.81 17.95 -0.11
CA ARG A 232 12.65 18.83 -0.19
C ARG A 232 11.34 18.05 -0.10
N ALA A 233 11.26 16.84 -0.64
CA ALA A 233 10.10 15.96 -0.46
C ALA A 233 9.91 15.60 1.02
N GLU A 234 10.96 15.20 1.73
CA GLU A 234 10.97 14.95 3.18
C GLU A 234 10.47 16.16 3.96
N GLY A 235 10.94 17.37 3.63
CA GLY A 235 10.44 18.60 4.25
C GLY A 235 8.92 18.79 4.10
N TRP A 236 8.35 18.45 2.94
CA TRP A 236 6.89 18.50 2.73
C TRP A 236 6.15 17.39 3.47
N ILE A 237 6.76 16.21 3.64
CA ILE A 237 6.21 15.11 4.44
C ILE A 237 6.20 15.47 5.93
N HIS A 238 7.28 16.03 6.46
CA HIS A 238 7.32 16.53 7.84
C HIS A 238 6.27 17.61 8.08
N ARG A 239 6.11 18.55 7.14
CA ARG A 239 5.06 19.56 7.22
C ARG A 239 3.66 18.95 7.20
N TRP A 240 3.44 17.91 6.38
CA TRP A 240 2.20 17.14 6.38
C TRP A 240 1.91 16.53 7.75
N LEU A 241 2.90 15.89 8.38
CA LEU A 241 2.75 15.27 9.70
C LEU A 241 2.40 16.28 10.78
N LEU A 242 3.08 17.43 10.81
CA LEU A 242 2.79 18.52 11.74
C LEU A 242 1.36 19.04 11.58
N LEU A 243 0.89 19.16 10.32
CA LEU A 243 -0.51 19.55 10.08
C LEU A 243 -1.47 18.53 10.68
N GLN A 244 -1.24 17.23 10.50
CA GLN A 244 -2.10 16.17 11.07
C GLN A 244 -2.12 16.20 12.60
N GLU A 245 -0.98 16.45 13.25
CA GLU A 245 -0.91 16.54 14.72
C GLU A 245 -1.74 17.71 15.26
N VAL A 246 -1.68 18.88 14.61
CA VAL A 246 -2.52 20.03 14.96
C VAL A 246 -4.01 19.69 14.81
N LEU A 247 -4.41 18.92 13.79
CA LEU A 247 -5.81 18.48 13.64
C LEU A 247 -6.31 17.65 14.80
N ILE A 248 -5.47 16.73 15.27
CA ILE A 248 -5.82 15.86 16.40
C ILE A 248 -6.03 16.71 17.65
N LEU A 249 -5.16 17.69 17.90
CA LEU A 249 -5.25 18.58 19.05
C LEU A 249 -6.47 19.52 18.99
N GLU A 250 -6.76 20.12 17.82
CA GLU A 250 -7.94 20.97 17.63
C GLU A 250 -9.25 20.16 17.75
N GLY A 251 -9.27 18.92 17.23
CA GLY A 251 -10.41 18.02 17.34
C GLY A 251 -10.70 17.60 18.78
N SER A 252 -9.67 17.30 19.58
CA SER A 252 -9.84 16.97 21.00
C SER A 252 -10.38 18.17 21.80
N ARG A 253 -9.89 19.38 21.55
CA ARG A 253 -10.37 20.60 22.23
C ARG A 253 -11.83 20.93 21.93
N ALA A 254 -12.31 20.61 20.72
CA ALA A 254 -13.72 20.80 20.37
C ALA A 254 -14.67 19.85 21.11
N LEU A 255 -14.16 18.71 21.58
CA LEU A 255 -14.93 17.72 22.37
C LEU A 255 -14.99 18.07 23.86
N ASP A 256 -14.03 18.84 24.37
CA ASP A 256 -13.95 19.23 25.79
C ASP A 256 -14.91 20.38 26.20
N GLY A 257 -15.71 20.90 25.27
CA GLY A 257 -16.78 21.86 25.54
C GLY A 257 -16.30 23.27 25.95
N PRO A 258 -17.20 24.28 25.93
CA PRO A 258 -16.83 25.69 26.10
C PRO A 258 -16.50 26.11 27.56
N GLY A 259 -16.27 25.16 28.47
CA GLY A 259 -16.09 25.43 29.91
C GLY A 259 -14.64 25.53 30.39
N ALA A 260 -13.65 25.12 29.59
CA ALA A 260 -12.25 25.17 30.01
C ALA A 260 -11.60 26.49 29.59
N GLY A 261 -11.79 27.52 30.43
CA GLY A 261 -11.06 28.78 30.32
C GLY A 261 -9.55 28.53 30.43
N SER A 262 -8.82 28.74 29.33
CA SER A 262 -7.37 28.79 29.33
C SER A 262 -6.89 29.72 28.22
N THR A 263 -6.56 30.93 28.62
CA THR A 263 -5.73 31.88 27.90
C THR A 263 -4.37 31.24 27.62
N VAL A 264 -4.15 30.79 26.39
CA VAL A 264 -2.80 30.54 25.87
C VAL A 264 -2.67 31.30 24.56
N GLU A 265 -1.99 32.44 24.65
CA GLU A 265 -1.49 33.19 23.51
C GLU A 265 -0.72 32.28 22.55
N ALA A 266 -1.09 32.36 21.28
CA ALA A 266 -0.27 32.11 20.09
C ALA A 266 0.92 31.14 20.26
N LEU A 267 0.65 29.83 20.23
CA LEU A 267 1.58 28.87 19.66
C LEU A 267 1.58 29.04 18.13
N GLU A 268 2.27 30.06 17.63
CA GLU A 268 2.90 29.91 16.32
C GLU A 268 3.86 28.71 16.44
N PRO A 269 3.78 27.71 15.54
CA PRO A 269 4.80 26.67 15.51
C PRO A 269 6.10 27.33 15.06
N THR A 270 6.93 27.74 16.02
CA THR A 270 8.34 28.03 15.77
C THR A 270 8.98 26.73 15.29
N LEU A 271 9.00 26.55 13.97
CA LEU A 271 9.92 25.64 13.30
C LEU A 271 11.31 25.86 13.90
N PRO A 272 12.07 24.81 14.24
CA PRO A 272 13.45 24.97 14.64
C PRO A 272 14.17 25.73 13.52
N ARG A 273 14.69 26.93 13.84
CA ARG A 273 15.36 27.85 12.91
C ARG A 273 16.54 27.19 12.16
N THR A 274 16.99 26.03 12.63
CA THR A 274 18.00 25.19 11.99
C THR A 274 17.53 24.59 10.65
N LEU A 275 16.23 24.31 10.44
CA LEU A 275 15.71 23.84 9.16
C LEU A 275 15.48 24.97 8.13
N CYS A 276 15.21 26.19 8.59
CA CYS A 276 15.00 27.34 7.69
C CYS A 276 16.31 27.91 7.10
N ARG A 277 17.47 27.71 7.74
CA ARG A 277 18.75 28.20 7.21
C ARG A 277 19.26 27.44 5.98
N ARG A 278 18.78 26.22 5.72
CA ARG A 278 19.12 25.45 4.49
C ARG A 278 18.21 25.76 3.29
N PHE A 279 17.13 26.53 3.48
CA PHE A 279 16.22 26.93 2.41
C PHE A 279 16.36 28.43 2.07
N ARG A 280 17.52 28.82 1.54
CA ARG A 280 17.60 30.03 0.71
C ARG A 280 17.71 29.59 -0.74
N PRO A 281 16.71 29.85 -1.61
CA PRO A 281 16.92 29.72 -3.03
C PRO A 281 17.95 30.79 -3.44
N THR A 282 19.14 30.37 -3.83
CA THR A 282 20.10 31.23 -4.50
C THR A 282 19.49 31.68 -5.83
N LYS A 283 18.94 32.90 -5.85
CA LYS A 283 18.69 33.64 -7.08
C LYS A 283 20.04 33.94 -7.75
N ARG A 284 20.55 33.01 -8.56
CA ARG A 284 21.56 33.28 -9.58
C ARG A 284 21.33 32.33 -10.74
N LEU A 285 20.75 32.85 -11.82
CA LEU A 285 21.04 32.52 -13.22
C LEU A 285 20.06 33.29 -14.09
N CYS A 286 20.38 34.56 -14.34
CA CYS A 286 19.93 35.37 -15.46
C CYS A 286 20.96 36.50 -15.60
N ALA A 287 22.15 36.15 -16.07
CA ALA A 287 23.18 37.10 -16.52
C ALA A 287 24.23 36.34 -17.36
N LEU A 288 23.84 35.94 -18.56
CA LEU A 288 24.72 35.84 -19.71
C LEU A 288 23.91 36.40 -20.88
N GLY A 289 24.14 37.68 -21.22
CA GLY A 289 23.85 38.24 -22.54
C GLY A 289 25.15 38.35 -23.32
N PRO A 290 25.23 39.23 -24.33
CA PRO A 290 24.21 39.62 -25.30
C PRO A 290 24.12 38.64 -26.49
#